data_AF-A0A6L7WS59-F1
#
_entry.id   AF-A0A6L7WS59-F1
#
_cell.length_a   1.000
_cell.length_b   1.000
_cell.length_c   1.000
_cell.angle_alpha   90.00
_cell.angle_beta   90.00
_cell.angle_gamma   90.00
#
_symmetry.space_group_name_H-M   'P 1'
#
loop_
_entity.id
_entity.type
_entity.pdbx_description
1 polymer ?
#
loop_
_entity_poly.entity_id
_entity_poly.type
_entity_poly.pdbx_seq_one_letter_code
_entity_poly.pdbx_strand_id
1 'polypeptide(L)'
;KQNPVAASIALAAAGRAPGLVATMLGALVQEHERGLGGWQVEWDTLPDLVAIAAGGAQAAADALDGLAVDTGRMRANADASGGILLAESVAMALAGSIGKHEAHACIAGACRRAEAERRPLADVLGDDPLVARHLDSAGIARLLSADNYLGATRTYIDRVLERLDAPGGDDARRR
;
A
#
# COMPACT_ATOMS: atom_id res chain seq x y z
N LYS A 1 -11.08 19.49 -13.95
CA LYS A 1 -11.32 18.82 -12.64
C LYS A 1 -11.53 17.34 -12.93
N GLN A 2 -10.63 16.46 -12.48
CA GLN A 2 -10.76 15.01 -12.65
C GLN A 2 -11.15 14.41 -11.29
N ASN A 3 -12.45 14.18 -11.09
CA ASN A 3 -12.94 13.56 -9.86
C ASN A 3 -12.86 12.03 -10.00
N PRO A 4 -12.42 11.29 -8.96
CA PRO A 4 -12.35 9.84 -8.99
C PRO A 4 -13.74 9.21 -8.75
N VAL A 5 -14.65 9.38 -9.72
CA VAL A 5 -16.07 8.96 -9.58
C VAL A 5 -16.19 7.45 -9.39
N ALA A 6 -15.49 6.65 -10.20
CA ALA A 6 -15.53 5.19 -10.10
C ALA A 6 -15.05 4.69 -8.72
N ALA A 7 -13.93 5.21 -8.22
CA ALA A 7 -13.47 4.90 -6.86
C ALA A 7 -14.45 5.34 -5.78
N SER A 8 -15.15 6.47 -5.97
CA SER A 8 -16.17 6.95 -5.03
C SER A 8 -17.38 6.00 -4.95
N ILE A 9 -17.80 5.44 -6.09
CA ILE A 9 -18.88 4.44 -6.18
C ILE A 9 -18.44 3.14 -5.51
N ALA A 10 -17.23 2.65 -5.80
CA ALA A 10 -16.68 1.46 -5.16
C ALA A 10 -16.62 1.60 -3.63
N LEU A 11 -16.19 2.77 -3.14
CA LEU A 11 -16.16 3.07 -1.71
C LEU A 11 -17.56 3.12 -1.08
N ALA A 12 -18.53 3.71 -1.78
CA ALA A 12 -19.92 3.74 -1.31
C ALA A 12 -20.52 2.32 -1.20
N ALA A 13 -20.25 1.45 -2.18
CA ALA A 13 -20.64 0.05 -2.13
C ALA A 13 -19.98 -0.68 -0.95
N ALA A 14 -18.68 -0.52 -0.76
CA ALA A 14 -17.93 -1.10 0.36
C ALA A 14 -18.44 -0.62 1.74
N GLY A 15 -18.94 0.62 1.82
CA GLY A 15 -19.56 1.15 3.04
C GLY A 15 -20.97 0.60 3.31
N ARG A 16 -21.76 0.31 2.27
CA ARG A 16 -23.14 -0.18 2.41
C ARG A 16 -23.24 -1.70 2.62
N ALA A 17 -22.40 -2.47 1.94
CA ALA A 17 -22.47 -3.93 1.93
C ALA A 17 -22.42 -4.59 3.32
N PRO A 18 -21.54 -4.17 4.25
CA PRO A 18 -21.51 -4.75 5.59
C PRO A 18 -22.85 -4.63 6.34
N GLY A 19 -23.57 -3.52 6.17
CA GLY A 19 -24.87 -3.32 6.81
C GLY A 19 -25.94 -4.28 6.28
N LEU A 20 -26.01 -4.46 4.96
CA LEU A 20 -26.95 -5.42 4.34
C LEU A 20 -26.60 -6.87 4.71
N VAL A 21 -25.30 -7.21 4.78
CA VAL A 21 -24.85 -8.52 5.27
C VAL A 21 -25.26 -8.73 6.72
N ALA A 22 -25.10 -7.73 7.60
CA ALA A 22 -25.55 -7.84 8.99
C ALA A 22 -27.06 -8.08 9.09
N THR A 23 -27.86 -7.42 8.24
CA THR A 23 -29.30 -7.67 8.15
C THR A 23 -29.60 -9.11 7.73
N MET A 24 -28.91 -9.65 6.72
CA MET A 24 -29.06 -11.05 6.30
C MET A 24 -28.66 -12.03 7.41
N LEU A 25 -27.57 -11.77 8.15
CA LEU A 25 -27.15 -12.60 9.27
C LEU A 25 -28.16 -12.58 10.41
N GLY A 26 -28.77 -11.41 10.68
CA GLY A 26 -29.86 -11.28 11.65
C GLY A 26 -31.10 -12.09 11.26
N ALA A 27 -31.36 -12.25 9.96
CA ALA A 27 -32.47 -13.05 9.43
C ALA A 27 -32.25 -14.57 9.52
N LEU A 28 -31.04 -15.05 9.87
CA LEU A 28 -30.77 -16.50 9.96
C LEU A 28 -31.61 -17.21 11.04
N VAL A 29 -32.08 -16.48 12.06
CA VAL A 29 -32.94 -17.04 13.11
C VAL A 29 -34.38 -17.11 12.57
N GLN A 30 -34.67 -18.18 11.85
CA GLN A 30 -36.01 -18.47 11.32
C GLN A 30 -36.77 -19.37 12.30
N GLU A 31 -37.93 -18.91 12.80
CA GLU A 31 -38.74 -19.68 13.75
C GLU A 31 -39.58 -20.78 13.06
N HIS A 32 -39.55 -21.99 13.63
CA HIS A 32 -40.36 -23.14 13.19
C HIS A 32 -40.17 -23.47 11.69
N GLU A 33 -41.26 -23.75 10.97
CA GLU A 33 -41.26 -24.13 9.55
C GLU A 33 -41.32 -22.92 8.60
N ARG A 34 -41.74 -21.74 9.11
CA ARG A 34 -41.85 -20.47 8.37
C ARG A 34 -42.00 -19.28 9.34
N GLY A 35 -40.88 -18.75 9.79
CA GLY A 35 -40.83 -17.61 10.70
C GLY A 35 -41.46 -16.34 10.10
N LEU A 36 -42.07 -15.53 10.95
CA LEU A 36 -42.58 -14.21 10.57
C LEU A 36 -41.47 -13.16 10.74
N GLY A 37 -41.29 -12.30 9.75
CA GLY A 37 -40.31 -11.20 9.76
C GLY A 37 -39.00 -11.57 9.10
N GLY A 38 -38.34 -12.65 9.55
CA GLY A 38 -37.00 -13.05 9.07
C GLY A 38 -36.94 -13.26 7.56
N TRP A 39 -37.85 -14.06 7.01
CA TRP A 39 -37.94 -14.30 5.57
C TRP A 39 -38.28 -13.03 4.77
N GLN A 40 -39.16 -12.16 5.28
CA GLN A 40 -39.55 -10.91 4.60
C GLN A 40 -38.40 -9.89 4.54
N VAL A 41 -37.55 -9.85 5.57
CA VAL A 41 -36.36 -8.99 5.60
C VAL A 41 -35.40 -9.32 4.45
N GLU A 42 -35.32 -10.59 4.04
CA GLU A 42 -34.42 -11.02 2.96
C GLU A 42 -34.85 -10.51 1.58
N TRP A 43 -36.15 -10.24 1.36
CA TRP A 43 -36.72 -9.97 0.04
C TRP A 43 -36.06 -8.78 -0.67
N ASP A 44 -35.84 -7.68 0.04
CA ASP A 44 -35.18 -6.49 -0.51
C ASP A 44 -33.68 -6.47 -0.17
N THR A 45 -33.31 -6.99 1.00
CA THR A 45 -31.92 -6.95 1.48
C THR A 45 -30.97 -7.74 0.57
N LEU A 46 -31.38 -8.92 0.11
CA LEU A 46 -30.52 -9.75 -0.73
C LEU A 46 -30.32 -9.16 -2.14
N PRO A 47 -31.38 -8.74 -2.88
CA PRO A 47 -31.21 -8.06 -4.15
C PRO A 47 -30.39 -6.77 -4.03
N ASP A 48 -30.62 -5.96 -3.00
CA ASP A 48 -29.84 -4.75 -2.76
C ASP A 48 -28.37 -5.07 -2.55
N LEU A 49 -28.06 -6.10 -1.75
CA LEU A 49 -26.69 -6.54 -1.51
C LEU A 49 -26.00 -6.96 -2.80
N VAL A 50 -26.69 -7.76 -3.63
CA VAL A 50 -26.17 -8.20 -4.94
C VAL A 50 -25.94 -7.00 -5.85
N ALA A 51 -26.89 -6.07 -5.93
CA ALA A 51 -26.80 -4.91 -6.80
C ALA A 51 -25.63 -3.99 -6.42
N ILE A 52 -25.46 -3.69 -5.13
CA ILE A 52 -24.34 -2.84 -4.69
C ILE A 52 -22.99 -3.55 -4.82
N ALA A 53 -22.93 -4.86 -4.61
CA ALA A 53 -21.69 -5.61 -4.74
C ALA A 53 -21.25 -5.66 -6.21
N ALA A 54 -22.18 -5.93 -7.13
CA ALA A 54 -21.92 -5.91 -8.57
C ALA A 54 -21.53 -4.50 -9.05
N GLY A 55 -22.28 -3.47 -8.65
CA GLY A 55 -21.95 -2.09 -8.99
C GLY A 55 -20.62 -1.62 -8.43
N GLY A 56 -20.29 -2.02 -7.20
CA GLY A 56 -19.00 -1.73 -6.56
C GLY A 56 -17.83 -2.44 -7.24
N ALA A 57 -18.00 -3.71 -7.63
CA ALA A 57 -16.99 -4.47 -8.35
C ALA A 57 -16.74 -3.89 -9.75
N GLN A 58 -17.80 -3.55 -10.49
CA GLN A 58 -17.66 -2.89 -11.79
C GLN A 58 -16.96 -1.53 -11.66
N ALA A 59 -17.35 -0.71 -10.69
CA ALA A 59 -16.72 0.59 -10.47
C ALA A 59 -15.24 0.46 -10.06
N ALA A 60 -14.86 -0.60 -9.34
CA ALA A 60 -13.47 -0.90 -9.05
C ALA A 60 -12.69 -1.30 -10.31
N ALA A 61 -13.29 -2.12 -11.19
CA ALA A 61 -12.70 -2.47 -12.48
C ALA A 61 -12.49 -1.23 -13.36
N ASP A 62 -13.52 -0.38 -13.50
CA ASP A 62 -13.44 0.87 -14.28
C ASP A 62 -12.34 1.81 -13.74
N ALA A 63 -12.18 1.88 -12.42
CA ALA A 63 -11.13 2.69 -11.79
C ALA A 63 -9.73 2.16 -12.09
N LEU A 64 -9.56 0.82 -12.16
CA LEU A 64 -8.30 0.18 -12.49
C LEU A 64 -7.96 0.31 -13.98
N ASP A 65 -8.95 0.14 -14.86
CA ASP A 65 -8.78 0.28 -16.32
C ASP A 65 -8.41 1.72 -16.71
N GLY A 66 -8.94 2.71 -16.00
CA GLY A 66 -8.63 4.13 -16.20
C GLY A 66 -7.41 4.63 -15.44
N LEU A 67 -6.69 3.79 -14.69
CA LEU A 67 -5.61 4.22 -13.82
C LEU A 67 -4.40 4.75 -14.61
N ALA A 68 -4.05 6.01 -14.39
CA ALA A 68 -2.83 6.62 -14.94
C ALA A 68 -1.75 6.75 -13.84
N VAL A 69 -0.60 6.13 -14.05
CA VAL A 69 0.54 6.17 -13.13
C VAL A 69 1.55 7.23 -13.55
N ASP A 70 1.76 8.24 -12.72
CA ASP A 70 2.80 9.26 -12.90
C ASP A 70 4.06 8.87 -12.09
N THR A 71 4.96 8.14 -12.72
CA THR A 71 6.21 7.67 -12.09
C THR A 71 7.14 8.82 -11.73
N GLY A 72 7.11 9.92 -12.46
CA GLY A 72 7.88 11.13 -12.16
C GLY A 72 7.40 11.80 -10.87
N ARG A 73 6.08 11.91 -10.69
CA ARG A 73 5.50 12.42 -9.44
C ARG A 73 5.74 11.48 -8.27
N MET A 74 5.63 10.16 -8.47
CA MET A 74 5.96 9.18 -7.43
C MET A 74 7.41 9.34 -6.96
N ARG A 75 8.35 9.49 -7.89
CA ARG A 75 9.76 9.73 -7.57
C ARG A 75 9.95 11.04 -6.82
N ALA A 76 9.37 12.13 -7.31
CA ALA A 76 9.44 13.43 -6.65
C ALA A 76 8.88 13.42 -5.22
N ASN A 77 7.79 12.68 -4.98
CA ASN A 77 7.22 12.50 -3.64
C ASN A 77 8.14 11.69 -2.72
N ALA A 78 8.82 10.66 -3.24
CA ALA A 78 9.80 9.90 -2.47
C ALA A 78 11.03 10.75 -2.11
N ASP A 79 11.46 11.60 -3.04
CA ASP A 79 12.60 12.51 -2.85
C ASP A 79 12.28 13.73 -1.98
N ALA A 80 10.99 14.03 -1.76
CA ALA A 80 10.54 15.22 -1.03
C ALA A 80 11.03 15.28 0.43
N SER A 81 11.37 14.14 1.05
CA SER A 81 11.95 14.10 2.39
C SER A 81 13.46 14.35 2.41
N GLY A 82 14.10 14.65 1.28
CA GLY A 82 15.56 14.84 1.19
C GLY A 82 16.37 13.60 1.59
N GLY A 83 15.81 12.39 1.40
CA GLY A 83 16.44 11.11 1.76
C GLY A 83 16.15 10.61 3.18
N ILE A 84 15.50 11.40 4.06
CA ILE A 84 15.19 11.00 5.45
C ILE A 84 14.35 9.72 5.52
N LEU A 85 13.37 9.55 4.62
CA LEU A 85 12.54 8.34 4.53
C LEU A 85 13.38 7.06 4.37
N LEU A 86 14.58 7.17 3.79
CA LEU A 86 15.47 6.06 3.46
C LEU A 86 16.66 5.95 4.41
N ALA A 87 16.68 6.72 5.50
CA ALA A 87 17.80 6.76 6.44
C ALA A 87 18.13 5.39 7.05
N GLU A 88 17.12 4.53 7.26
CA GLU A 88 17.32 3.16 7.76
C GLU A 88 18.23 2.33 6.86
N SER A 89 18.16 2.50 5.54
CA SER A 89 19.02 1.82 4.55
C SER A 89 20.50 2.07 4.86
N VAL A 90 20.86 3.31 5.19
CA VAL A 90 22.22 3.69 5.57
C VAL A 90 22.59 3.14 6.95
N ALA A 91 21.67 3.20 7.91
CA ALA A 91 21.91 2.65 9.25
C ALA A 91 22.19 1.13 9.21
N MET A 92 21.45 0.39 8.38
CA MET A 92 21.67 -1.05 8.18
C MET A 92 23.02 -1.35 7.54
N ALA A 93 23.43 -0.56 6.54
CA ALA A 93 24.73 -0.72 5.90
C ALA A 93 25.89 -0.43 6.89
N LEU A 94 25.77 0.62 7.70
CA LEU A 94 26.77 0.98 8.70
C LEU A 94 26.82 0.02 9.89
N ALA A 95 25.70 -0.63 10.24
CA ALA A 95 25.63 -1.52 11.40
C ALA A 95 26.64 -2.67 11.33
N GLY A 96 27.02 -3.14 10.14
CA GLY A 96 28.07 -4.15 9.95
C GLY A 96 29.48 -3.66 10.29
N SER A 97 29.72 -2.35 10.26
CA SER A 97 31.03 -1.74 10.49
C SER A 97 31.19 -1.14 11.89
N ILE A 98 30.17 -0.43 12.38
CA ILE A 98 30.22 0.30 13.66
C ILE A 98 29.24 -0.24 14.70
N GLY A 99 28.52 -1.31 14.38
CA GLY A 99 27.52 -1.90 15.26
C GLY A 99 26.16 -1.18 15.18
N LYS A 100 25.10 -1.94 15.46
CA LYS A 100 23.70 -1.52 15.24
C LYS A 100 23.30 -0.29 16.06
N HIS A 101 23.68 -0.23 17.34
CA HIS A 101 23.29 0.87 18.22
C HIS A 101 23.97 2.18 17.81
N GLU A 102 25.26 2.13 17.49
CA GLU A 102 26.04 3.30 17.09
C GLU A 102 25.60 3.80 15.70
N ALA A 103 25.37 2.90 14.74
CA ALA A 103 24.83 3.26 13.42
C ALA A 103 23.46 3.95 13.53
N HIS A 104 22.55 3.41 14.34
CA HIS A 104 21.25 4.02 14.55
C HIS A 104 21.35 5.41 15.20
N ALA A 105 22.18 5.56 16.24
CA ALA A 105 22.38 6.85 16.91
C ALA A 105 23.00 7.90 15.97
N CYS A 106 24.00 7.51 15.18
CA CYS A 106 24.65 8.34 14.18
C CYS A 106 23.65 8.85 13.14
N ILE A 107 22.91 7.95 12.50
CA ILE A 107 21.94 8.30 11.46
C ILE A 107 20.78 9.14 12.03
N ALA A 108 20.29 8.83 13.22
CA ALA A 108 19.27 9.65 13.87
C ALA A 108 19.77 11.08 14.16
N GLY A 109 21.04 11.24 14.51
CA GLY A 109 21.69 12.54 14.62
C GLY A 109 21.77 13.28 13.29
N ALA A 110 22.19 12.59 12.23
CA ALA A 110 22.27 13.14 10.88
C ALA A 110 20.90 13.59 10.35
N CYS A 111 19.82 12.83 10.58
CA CYS A 111 18.47 13.24 10.20
C CYS A 111 18.04 14.54 10.90
N ARG A 112 18.25 14.65 12.22
CA ARG A 112 17.93 15.89 12.96
C ARG A 112 18.69 17.10 12.43
N ARG A 113 19.98 16.92 12.07
CA ARG A 113 20.78 17.97 11.43
C ARG A 113 20.24 18.35 10.06
N ALA A 114 19.93 17.37 9.21
CA ALA A 114 19.38 17.57 7.87
C ALA A 114 18.06 18.37 7.90
N GLU A 115 17.17 18.06 8.85
CA GLU A 115 15.92 18.80 9.06
C GLU A 115 16.18 20.23 9.56
N ALA A 116 17.04 20.40 10.57
CA ALA A 116 17.36 21.70 11.15
C ALA A 116 18.03 22.65 10.12
N GLU A 117 18.94 22.11 9.30
CA GLU A 117 19.68 22.85 8.29
C GLU A 117 18.94 22.96 6.94
N ARG A 118 17.83 22.21 6.77
CA ARG A 118 17.10 22.04 5.50
C ARG A 118 18.02 21.62 4.34
N ARG A 119 18.89 20.67 4.60
CA ARG A 119 19.83 20.12 3.61
C ARG A 119 19.51 18.65 3.32
N PRO A 120 19.82 18.15 2.12
CA PRO A 120 19.72 16.72 1.82
C PRO A 120 20.49 15.88 2.83
N LEU A 121 19.92 14.76 3.26
CA LEU A 121 20.57 13.83 4.19
C LEU A 121 21.90 13.31 3.63
N ALA A 122 21.99 13.14 2.31
CA ALA A 122 23.21 12.71 1.64
C ALA A 122 24.40 13.64 1.92
N ASP A 123 24.17 14.96 1.92
CA ASP A 123 25.21 15.96 2.15
C ASP A 123 25.67 15.93 3.62
N VAL A 124 24.70 15.88 4.55
CA VAL A 124 24.98 15.82 5.99
C VAL A 124 25.73 14.55 6.39
N LEU A 125 25.45 13.43 5.70
CA LEU A 125 26.19 12.18 5.88
C LEU A 125 27.57 12.22 5.24
N GLY A 126 27.72 12.88 4.10
CA GLY A 126 29.02 13.10 3.44
C GLY A 126 29.98 13.96 4.28
N ASP A 127 29.43 14.92 5.02
CA ASP A 127 30.18 15.77 5.94
C ASP A 127 30.60 15.04 7.24
N ASP A 128 30.00 13.88 7.54
CA ASP A 128 30.25 13.15 8.78
C ASP A 128 31.46 12.22 8.66
N PRO A 129 32.57 12.46 9.41
CA PRO A 129 33.78 11.66 9.27
C PRO A 129 33.60 10.20 9.65
N LEU A 130 32.63 9.86 10.51
CA LEU A 130 32.36 8.47 10.87
C LEU A 130 31.73 7.73 9.70
N VAL A 131 30.80 8.37 8.99
CA VAL A 131 30.11 7.79 7.83
C VAL A 131 31.06 7.73 6.63
N ALA A 132 31.80 8.80 6.35
CA ALA A 132 32.73 8.89 5.23
C ALA A 132 33.88 7.87 5.27
N ARG A 133 34.18 7.30 6.46
CA ARG A 133 35.15 6.19 6.61
C ARG A 133 34.64 4.86 6.05
N HIS A 134 33.33 4.67 5.99
CA HIS A 134 32.70 3.40 5.62
C HIS A 134 31.91 3.47 4.32
N LEU A 135 31.43 4.66 3.95
CA LEU A 135 30.63 4.90 2.75
C LEU A 135 31.14 6.13 2.02
N ASP A 136 31.39 5.99 0.72
CA ASP A 136 31.66 7.11 -0.17
C ASP A 136 30.36 7.81 -0.60
N SER A 137 30.47 8.97 -1.23
CA SER A 137 29.31 9.74 -1.68
C SER A 137 28.41 8.95 -2.64
N ALA A 138 28.99 8.11 -3.50
CA ALA A 138 28.25 7.24 -4.41
C ALA A 138 27.49 6.12 -3.66
N GLY A 139 28.09 5.56 -2.62
CA GLY A 139 27.46 4.58 -1.72
C GLY A 139 26.30 5.20 -0.96
N ILE A 140 26.48 6.39 -0.39
CA ILE A 140 25.41 7.14 0.29
C ILE A 140 24.25 7.42 -0.67
N ALA A 141 24.53 7.96 -1.86
CA ALA A 141 23.49 8.26 -2.86
C ALA A 141 22.72 7.00 -3.30
N ARG A 142 23.41 5.86 -3.43
CA ARG A 142 22.79 4.59 -3.79
C ARG A 142 21.84 4.09 -2.71
N LEU A 143 22.27 4.12 -1.45
CA LEU A 143 21.47 3.68 -0.30
C LEU A 143 20.27 4.59 -0.05
N LEU A 144 20.39 5.88 -0.38
CA LEU A 144 19.31 6.87 -0.31
C LEU A 144 18.49 6.98 -1.61
N SER A 145 18.58 6.02 -2.53
CA SER A 145 17.67 5.94 -3.68
C SER A 145 16.52 4.99 -3.38
N ALA A 146 15.28 5.44 -3.60
CA ALA A 146 14.08 4.63 -3.41
C ALA A 146 14.09 3.34 -4.24
N ASP A 147 14.70 3.38 -5.43
CA ASP A 147 14.81 2.24 -6.34
C ASP A 147 15.64 1.09 -5.76
N ASN A 148 16.54 1.39 -4.80
CA ASN A 148 17.42 0.41 -4.17
C ASN A 148 16.91 -0.06 -2.80
N TYR A 149 15.76 0.44 -2.33
CA TYR A 149 15.18 0.09 -1.03
C TYR A 149 13.75 -0.47 -1.17
N LEU A 150 13.57 -1.39 -2.12
CA LEU A 150 12.27 -2.00 -2.44
C LEU A 150 11.99 -3.30 -1.65
N GLY A 151 12.96 -3.80 -0.88
CA GLY A 151 12.83 -5.02 -0.09
C GLY A 151 12.35 -6.22 -0.92
N ALA A 152 11.29 -6.88 -0.46
CA ALA A 152 10.71 -8.05 -1.12
C ALA A 152 9.58 -7.72 -2.12
N THR A 153 9.43 -6.45 -2.54
CA THR A 153 8.34 -6.00 -3.42
C THR A 153 8.17 -6.88 -4.66
N ARG A 154 9.26 -7.15 -5.38
CA ARG A 154 9.21 -7.99 -6.60
C ARG A 154 8.79 -9.43 -6.29
N THR A 155 9.31 -10.01 -5.22
CA THR A 155 8.92 -11.35 -4.76
C THR A 155 7.41 -11.45 -4.51
N TYR A 156 6.79 -10.41 -3.94
CA TYR A 156 5.34 -10.40 -3.72
C TYR A 156 4.54 -10.24 -5.00
N ILE A 157 5.00 -9.38 -5.92
CA ILE A 157 4.38 -9.22 -7.25
C ILE A 157 4.42 -10.55 -8.01
N ASP A 158 5.59 -11.17 -8.11
CA ASP A 158 5.81 -12.40 -8.86
C ASP A 158 4.91 -13.53 -8.31
N ARG A 159 4.79 -13.69 -6.99
CA ARG A 159 3.90 -14.68 -6.36
C ARG A 159 2.42 -14.50 -6.72
N VAL A 160 1.95 -13.25 -6.84
CA VAL A 160 0.57 -12.97 -7.23
C VAL A 160 0.34 -13.31 -8.70
N LEU A 161 1.29 -12.95 -9.58
CA LEU A 161 1.23 -13.26 -11.01
C LEU A 161 1.28 -14.77 -11.27
N GLU A 162 2.22 -15.48 -10.63
CA GLU A 162 2.32 -16.94 -10.72
C GLU A 162 1.03 -17.66 -10.30
N ARG A 163 0.36 -17.16 -9.26
CA ARG A 163 -0.93 -17.71 -8.81
C ARG A 163 -2.06 -17.48 -9.82
N LEU A 164 -2.04 -16.35 -10.54
CA LEU A 164 -3.04 -16.03 -11.57
C LEU A 164 -2.82 -16.84 -12.85
N ASP A 165 -1.56 -17.12 -13.19
CA ASP A 165 -1.16 -17.87 -14.38
C ASP A 165 -1.27 -19.40 -14.20
N ALA A 166 -1.41 -19.89 -12.96
CA ALA A 166 -1.58 -21.31 -12.68
C ALA A 166 -2.86 -21.88 -13.34
N PRO A 167 -2.83 -23.07 -13.96
CA PRO A 167 -3.91 -23.66 -14.76
C PRO A 167 -5.12 -24.16 -13.94
N GLY A 168 -5.75 -23.27 -13.19
CA GLY A 168 -7.00 -23.46 -12.47
C GLY A 168 -7.83 -22.17 -12.31
N GLY A 169 -7.34 -21.02 -12.78
CA GLY A 169 -8.02 -19.73 -12.67
C GLY A 169 -8.92 -19.32 -13.85
N ASP A 170 -8.86 -20.06 -14.98
CA ASP A 170 -9.51 -19.64 -16.23
C ASP A 170 -10.89 -20.30 -16.49
N ASP A 171 -11.31 -21.24 -15.64
CA ASP A 171 -12.62 -21.92 -15.78
C ASP A 171 -13.81 -21.03 -15.37
N ALA A 172 -13.54 -19.87 -14.74
CA ALA A 172 -14.54 -18.86 -14.37
C ALA A 172 -14.73 -17.76 -15.43
N ARG A 173 -13.86 -17.65 -16.44
CA ARG A 173 -13.95 -16.62 -17.51
C ARG A 173 -14.70 -17.10 -18.77
N ARG A 174 -15.11 -18.37 -18.84
CA ARG A 174 -15.71 -19.00 -20.03
C ARG A 174 -17.15 -19.52 -19.85
N ARG A 175 -17.88 -19.14 -18.81
CA ARG A 175 -19.30 -19.50 -18.63
C ARG A 175 -20.18 -18.28 -18.51
#